data_AF-A0A7Y8TSX4-F1
#
_entry.id   AF-A0A7Y8TSX4-F1
#
_cell.length_a   1.000
_cell.length_b   1.000
_cell.length_c   1.000
_cell.angle_alpha   90.00
_cell.angle_beta   90.00
_cell.angle_gamma   90.00
#
_symmetry.space_group_name_H-M   'P 1'
#
loop_
_entity.id
_entity.type
_entity.pdbx_description
1 polymer ?
#
loop_
_entity_poly.entity_id
_entity_poly.type
_entity_poly.pdbx_seq_one_letter_code
_entity_poly.pdbx_strand_id
1 'polypeptide(L)'
;MAIKSMKDLDTINLANHEFTGDELGALLLESVRQAKAGQGVVREQPIVNEAIEARQNVGLSQREFAEILGVSVRTLQAWEQGKRYPSKAASVLLKIAKVEPQVLLRVAH
;
A
#
# COMPACT_ATOMS: atom_id res chain seq x y z
N MET A 1 22.00 -25.73 4.00
CA MET A 1 21.60 -25.52 5.42
C MET A 1 20.11 -25.85 5.48
N ALA A 2 19.67 -26.78 6.34
CA ALA A 2 18.26 -27.20 6.34
C ALA A 2 17.40 -26.11 7.01
N ILE A 3 16.36 -25.64 6.32
CA ILE A 3 15.40 -24.67 6.86
C ILE A 3 14.55 -25.38 7.90
N LYS A 4 14.64 -24.96 9.17
CA LYS A 4 13.93 -25.61 10.28
C LYS A 4 12.85 -24.71 10.88
N SER A 5 12.79 -23.42 10.52
CA SER A 5 11.83 -22.46 11.05
C SER A 5 11.61 -21.26 10.12
N MET A 6 10.44 -20.61 10.25
CA MET A 6 10.11 -19.34 9.58
C MET A 6 11.11 -18.22 9.90
N LYS A 7 11.70 -18.22 11.10
CA LYS A 7 12.72 -17.24 11.52
C LYS A 7 14.02 -17.39 10.74
N ASP A 8 14.28 -18.58 10.19
CA ASP A 8 15.47 -18.84 9.38
C ASP A 8 15.33 -18.18 7.99
N LEU A 9 14.10 -17.87 7.54
CA LEU A 9 13.83 -17.22 6.25
C LEU A 9 14.30 -15.77 6.20
N ASP A 10 14.28 -15.05 7.32
CA ASP A 10 14.76 -13.66 7.42
C ASP A 10 16.28 -13.55 7.19
N THR A 11 17.01 -14.67 7.24
CA THR A 11 18.48 -14.74 7.14
C THR A 11 18.95 -15.23 5.76
N ILE A 12 18.02 -15.58 4.86
CA ILE A 12 18.33 -16.10 3.52
C ILE A 12 18.08 -15.00 2.49
N ASN A 13 18.90 -14.98 1.44
CA ASN A 13 18.52 -14.22 0.25
C ASN A 13 17.43 -15.00 -0.51
N LEU A 14 16.15 -14.67 -0.26
CA LEU A 14 14.99 -15.32 -0.89
C LEU A 14 15.05 -15.33 -2.42
N ALA A 15 15.77 -14.39 -3.05
CA ALA A 15 15.91 -14.32 -4.50
C ALA A 15 16.86 -15.39 -5.07
N ASN A 16 17.73 -15.98 -4.25
CA ASN A 16 18.80 -16.88 -4.67
C ASN A 16 18.66 -18.31 -4.12
N HIS A 17 17.55 -18.61 -3.44
CA HIS A 17 17.33 -19.92 -2.85
C HIS A 17 16.16 -20.65 -3.53
N GLU A 18 16.47 -21.75 -4.20
CA GLU A 18 15.46 -22.66 -4.72
C GLU A 18 15.00 -23.59 -3.60
N PHE A 19 13.73 -23.46 -3.21
CA PHE A 19 13.12 -24.32 -2.21
C PHE A 19 12.67 -25.64 -2.84
N THR A 20 12.92 -26.75 -2.16
CA THR A 20 12.34 -28.05 -2.53
C THR A 20 10.86 -28.11 -2.12
N GLY A 21 10.09 -29.03 -2.73
CA GLY A 21 8.67 -29.22 -2.39
C GLY A 21 8.44 -29.59 -0.92
N ASP A 22 9.32 -30.40 -0.34
CA ASP A 22 9.22 -30.80 1.07
C ASP A 22 9.52 -29.64 2.03
N GLU A 23 10.52 -28.81 1.71
CA GLU A 23 10.83 -27.60 2.48
C GLU A 23 9.68 -26.59 2.45
N LEU A 24 9.07 -26.38 1.27
CA LEU A 24 7.87 -25.53 1.15
C LEU A 24 6.69 -26.09 1.96
N GLY A 25 6.46 -27.40 1.91
CA GLY A 25 5.41 -28.06 2.67
C GLY A 25 5.58 -27.88 4.18
N ALA A 26 6.81 -28.05 4.69
CA ALA A 26 7.13 -27.84 6.10
C ALA A 26 6.90 -26.38 6.53
N LEU A 27 7.34 -25.42 5.72
CA LEU A 27 7.15 -23.99 5.99
C LEU A 27 5.68 -23.58 6.03
N LEU A 28 4.87 -24.06 5.08
CA LEU A 28 3.44 -23.74 5.03
C LEU A 28 2.69 -24.31 6.24
N LEU A 29 2.97 -25.56 6.63
CA LEU A 29 2.37 -26.17 7.81
C LEU A 29 2.69 -25.38 9.08
N GLU A 30 3.91 -24.89 9.20
CA GLU A 30 4.34 -24.05 10.32
C GLU A 30 3.60 -22.70 10.35
N SER A 31 3.47 -22.02 9.20
CA SER A 31 2.66 -20.80 9.07
C SER A 31 1.23 -20.99 9.57
N VAL A 32 0.58 -22.10 9.17
CA VAL A 32 -0.80 -22.40 9.58
C VAL A 32 -0.90 -22.65 11.08
N ARG A 33 0.08 -23.32 11.68
CA ARG A 33 0.13 -23.55 13.14
C ARG A 33 0.28 -22.23 13.90
N GLN A 34 1.17 -21.36 13.45
CA GLN A 34 1.38 -20.04 14.05
C GLN A 34 0.12 -19.18 13.95
N ALA A 35 -0.54 -19.16 12.79
CA ALA A 35 -1.82 -18.46 12.61
C ALA A 35 -2.90 -18.98 13.56
N LYS A 36 -3.04 -20.32 13.68
CA LYS A 36 -3.98 -20.94 14.64
C LYS A 36 -3.64 -20.64 16.09
N ALA A 37 -2.37 -20.48 16.43
CA ALA A 37 -1.90 -20.12 17.76
C ALA A 37 -1.98 -18.61 18.06
N GLY A 38 -2.49 -17.79 17.12
CA GLY A 38 -2.56 -16.33 17.26
C GLY A 38 -1.20 -15.64 17.20
N GLN A 39 -0.16 -16.32 16.70
CA GLN A 39 1.20 -15.81 16.56
C GLN A 39 1.45 -15.08 15.23
N GLY A 40 0.41 -14.91 14.42
CA GLY A 40 0.47 -14.13 13.19
C GLY A 40 0.62 -12.63 13.47
N VAL A 41 1.45 -11.95 12.70
CA VAL A 41 1.59 -10.49 12.75
C VAL A 41 0.90 -9.91 11.52
N VAL A 42 -0.12 -9.07 11.73
CA VAL A 42 -0.65 -8.24 10.64
C VAL A 42 0.35 -7.11 10.41
N ARG A 43 1.14 -7.21 9.34
CA ARG A 43 1.95 -6.08 8.88
C ARG A 43 1.08 -5.21 7.99
N GLU A 44 0.55 -4.13 8.53
CA GLU A 44 0.05 -3.04 7.70
C GLU A 44 1.27 -2.44 7.00
N GLN A 45 1.49 -2.82 5.75
CA GLN A 45 2.31 -2.01 4.85
C GLN A 45 1.36 -1.04 4.17
N PRO A 46 1.19 0.19 4.70
CA PRO A 46 0.39 1.17 4.00
C PRO A 46 1.03 1.39 2.63
N ILE A 47 0.24 1.20 1.58
CA ILE A 47 0.57 1.74 0.27
C ILE A 47 0.56 3.25 0.50
N VAL A 48 1.72 3.87 0.67
CA VAL A 48 1.84 5.32 0.73
C VAL A 48 2.23 5.77 -0.67
N ASN A 49 1.36 6.55 -1.30
CA ASN A 49 1.63 7.12 -2.61
C ASN A 49 1.21 8.58 -2.66
N GLU A 50 1.59 9.23 -3.76
CA GLU A 50 1.38 10.67 -3.96
C GLU A 50 -0.08 11.10 -3.80
N ALA A 51 -1.06 10.26 -4.17
CA ALA A 51 -2.47 10.57 -4.04
C ALA A 51 -2.94 10.57 -2.57
N ILE A 52 -2.48 9.60 -1.77
CA ILE A 52 -2.78 9.52 -0.34
C ILE A 52 -2.18 10.70 0.40
N GLU A 53 -0.90 10.99 0.14
CA GLU A 53 -0.19 12.11 0.78
C GLU A 53 -0.84 13.45 0.43
N ALA A 54 -1.19 13.66 -0.84
CA ALA A 54 -1.89 14.84 -1.30
C ALA A 54 -3.21 15.06 -0.55
N ARG A 55 -4.06 14.03 -0.47
CA ARG A 55 -5.35 14.15 0.22
C ARG A 55 -5.19 14.38 1.72
N GLN A 56 -4.28 13.64 2.36
CA GLN A 56 -4.05 13.74 3.80
C GLN A 56 -3.50 15.12 4.18
N ASN A 57 -2.63 15.70 3.37
CA ASN A 57 -2.10 17.05 3.59
C ASN A 57 -3.19 18.13 3.51
N VAL A 58 -4.19 17.96 2.65
CA VAL A 58 -5.34 18.88 2.56
C VAL A 58 -6.35 18.63 3.69
N GLY A 59 -6.34 17.45 4.31
CA GLY A 59 -7.21 17.09 5.43
C GLY A 59 -8.64 16.70 5.02
N LEU A 60 -8.83 16.26 3.78
CA LEU A 60 -10.16 15.97 3.21
C LEU A 60 -10.48 14.47 3.18
N SER A 61 -11.78 14.16 3.21
CA SER A 61 -12.27 12.82 2.88
C SER A 61 -12.00 12.48 1.41
N GLN A 62 -12.00 11.18 1.07
CA GLN A 62 -11.87 10.75 -0.33
C GLN A 62 -12.94 11.35 -1.23
N ARG A 63 -14.15 11.57 -0.69
CA ARG A 63 -15.26 12.15 -1.46
C ARG A 63 -15.01 13.61 -1.80
N GLU A 64 -14.74 14.44 -0.79
CA GLU A 64 -14.48 15.86 -0.97
C GLU A 64 -13.25 16.10 -1.86
N PHE A 65 -12.19 15.32 -1.66
CA PHE A 65 -10.99 15.44 -2.48
C PHE A 65 -11.23 15.04 -3.95
N ALA A 66 -12.03 13.99 -4.19
CA ALA A 66 -12.41 13.58 -5.54
C ALA A 66 -13.29 14.63 -6.24
N GLU A 67 -14.24 15.24 -5.50
CA GLU A 67 -15.07 16.34 -5.98
C GLU A 67 -14.21 17.53 -6.45
N ILE A 68 -13.24 17.96 -5.64
CA ILE A 68 -12.31 19.06 -5.99
C ILE A 68 -11.45 18.71 -7.22
N LEU A 69 -10.96 17.47 -7.30
CA LEU A 69 -10.15 17.02 -8.44
C LEU A 69 -10.99 16.76 -9.71
N GLY A 70 -12.31 16.84 -9.64
CA GLY A 70 -13.20 16.59 -10.77
C GLY A 70 -13.18 15.13 -11.24
N VAL A 71 -12.94 14.18 -10.32
CA VAL A 71 -12.89 12.75 -10.62
C VAL A 71 -13.87 11.97 -9.74
N SER A 72 -14.22 10.76 -10.16
CA SER A 72 -15.02 9.88 -9.30
C SER A 72 -14.22 9.41 -8.07
N VAL A 73 -14.91 9.17 -6.95
CA VAL A 73 -14.29 8.55 -5.74
C VAL A 73 -13.60 7.24 -6.10
N ARG A 74 -14.19 6.46 -7.00
CA ARG A 74 -13.62 5.20 -7.51
C ARG A 74 -12.28 5.43 -8.22
N THR A 75 -12.14 6.53 -8.96
CA THR A 75 -10.89 6.90 -9.64
C THR A 75 -9.81 7.20 -8.60
N LEU A 76 -10.12 8.03 -7.60
CA LEU A 76 -9.19 8.37 -6.52
C LEU A 76 -8.76 7.11 -5.75
N GLN A 77 -9.71 6.24 -5.38
CA GLN A 77 -9.40 4.98 -4.70
C GLN A 77 -8.49 4.06 -5.52
N ALA A 78 -8.68 4.00 -6.84
CA ALA A 78 -7.80 3.22 -7.70
C ALA A 78 -6.36 3.78 -7.72
N TRP A 79 -6.20 5.10 -7.60
CA TRP A 79 -4.89 5.73 -7.43
C TRP A 79 -4.30 5.44 -6.05
N GLU A 80 -5.05 5.67 -4.97
CA GLU A 80 -4.59 5.43 -3.59
C GLU A 80 -4.20 3.96 -3.35
N GLN A 81 -4.87 3.00 -4.01
CA GLN A 81 -4.53 1.58 -3.95
C GLN A 81 -3.43 1.14 -4.93
N GLY A 82 -2.89 2.05 -5.75
CA GLY A 82 -1.88 1.73 -6.77
C GLY A 82 -2.38 0.86 -7.93
N LYS A 83 -3.70 0.68 -8.08
CA LYS A 83 -4.31 -0.09 -9.17
C LYS A 83 -4.25 0.65 -10.52
N ARG A 84 -4.20 1.98 -10.47
CA ARG A 84 -4.07 2.88 -11.62
C ARG A 84 -3.19 4.06 -11.26
N TYR A 85 -2.64 4.70 -12.27
CA TYR A 85 -1.87 5.92 -12.10
C TYR A 85 -2.66 7.14 -12.59
N PRO A 86 -2.53 8.30 -11.92
CA PRO A 86 -3.11 9.54 -12.40
C PRO A 86 -2.52 9.95 -13.75
N SER A 87 -3.30 10.69 -14.55
CA SER A 87 -2.78 11.32 -15.76
C SER A 87 -1.69 12.34 -15.41
N LYS A 88 -0.90 12.80 -16.40
CA LYS A 88 0.11 13.84 -16.15
C LYS A 88 -0.50 15.10 -15.51
N ALA A 89 -1.65 15.55 -16.00
CA ALA A 89 -2.36 16.71 -15.44
C ALA A 89 -2.83 16.45 -14.00
N ALA A 90 -3.44 15.29 -13.73
CA ALA A 90 -3.85 14.94 -12.37
C ALA A 90 -2.66 14.82 -11.41
N SER A 91 -1.52 14.29 -11.88
CA SER A 91 -0.29 14.22 -11.08
C SER A 91 0.21 15.61 -10.68
N VAL A 92 0.12 16.59 -11.58
CA VAL A 92 0.46 17.99 -11.27
C VAL A 92 -0.49 18.55 -10.20
N LEU A 93 -1.79 18.27 -10.28
CA LEU A 93 -2.75 18.69 -9.25
C LEU A 93 -2.46 18.05 -7.89
N LEU A 94 -2.09 16.76 -7.84
CA LEU A 94 -1.67 16.10 -6.60
C LEU A 94 -0.41 16.74 -6.00
N LYS A 95 0.55 17.17 -6.84
CA LYS A 95 1.73 17.92 -6.37
C LYS A 95 1.36 19.26 -5.79
N ILE A 96 0.46 20.00 -6.45
CA ILE A 96 -0.05 21.28 -5.94
C ILE A 96 -0.75 21.05 -4.59
N ALA A 97 -1.57 20.00 -4.48
CA ALA A 97 -2.22 19.62 -3.23
C ALA A 97 -1.24 19.40 -2.08
N LYS A 98 -0.06 18.83 -2.38
CA LYS A 98 0.98 18.57 -1.38
C LYS A 98 1.73 19.84 -0.98
N VAL A 99 2.04 20.72 -1.93
CA VAL A 99 2.88 21.92 -1.70
C VAL A 99 2.05 23.09 -1.15
N GLU A 100 0.88 23.35 -1.74
CA GLU A 100 -0.02 24.42 -1.34
C GLU A 100 -1.47 23.92 -1.18
N PRO A 101 -1.79 23.21 -0.09
CA PRO A 101 -3.13 22.66 0.16
C PRO A 101 -4.25 23.71 0.10
N GLN A 102 -3.94 24.95 0.50
CA GLN A 102 -4.87 26.07 0.53
C GLN A 102 -5.38 26.49 -0.86
N VAL A 103 -4.62 26.19 -1.93
CA VAL A 103 -5.06 26.48 -3.31
C VAL A 103 -6.26 25.62 -3.67
N LEU A 104 -6.24 24.33 -3.31
CA LEU A 104 -7.36 23.43 -3.60
C LEU A 104 -8.61 23.79 -2.80
N LEU A 105 -8.44 24.17 -1.52
CA LEU A 105 -9.55 24.57 -0.68
C LEU A 105 -10.29 25.80 -1.23
N ARG A 106 -9.57 26.75 -1.85
CA ARG A 106 -10.17 27.95 -2.46
C ARG A 106 -10.97 27.67 -3.73
N VAL A 107 -10.68 26.57 -4.43
CA VAL A 107 -11.38 26.19 -5.67
C VAL A 107 -12.61 25.34 -5.36
N ALA A 108 -12.71 24.78 -4.15
CA ALA A 108 -13.80 23.93 -3.69
C ALA A 108 -15.12 24.67 -3.36
N HIS A 109 -15.27 25.92 -3.79
CA HIS A 109 -16.40 26.81 -3.45
C HIS A 109 -17.36 26.98 -4.61
#